data_AF-A0A368ZJ32-F1
#
_entry.id   AF-A0A368ZJ32-F1
#
_cell.length_a   1.000
_cell.length_b   1.000
_cell.length_c   1.000
_cell.angle_alpha   90.00
_cell.angle_beta   90.00
_cell.angle_gamma   90.00
#
_symmetry.space_group_name_H-M   'P 1'
#
loop_
_entity.id
_entity.type
_entity.pdbx_description
1 polymer ?
#
loop_
_entity_poly.entity_id
_entity_poly.type
_entity_poly.pdbx_seq_one_letter_code
_entity_poly.pdbx_strand_id
1 'polypeptide(L)'
;MATFADQKYISIFNHYKKNYGKKSITIALLYVCLLEFSFILALGAFFKAFATQMKMVILSNTKFWVIFALIAVFIVFKNWMRYNGKKRSILNTKSIHNTHSLSLLWLMPIGCIVIACILLQV
;
A
#
# COMPACT_ATOMS: atom_id res chain seq x y z
N MET A 1 -7.33 -10.18 -15.57
CA MET A 1 -7.55 -8.73 -15.48
C MET A 1 -6.46 -8.10 -14.61
N ALA A 2 -5.88 -6.95 -14.96
CA ALA A 2 -4.89 -6.29 -14.11
C ALA A 2 -5.62 -5.55 -12.98
N THR A 3 -5.21 -5.76 -11.73
CA THR A 3 -5.81 -5.03 -10.59
C THR A 3 -5.19 -3.64 -10.45
N PHE A 4 -5.86 -2.75 -9.72
CA PHE A 4 -5.38 -1.40 -9.44
C PHE A 4 -3.96 -1.38 -8.84
N ALA A 5 -3.66 -2.29 -7.90
CA ALA A 5 -2.32 -2.43 -7.33
C ALA A 5 -1.27 -2.83 -8.39
N ASP A 6 -1.63 -3.70 -9.34
CA ASP A 6 -0.70 -4.12 -10.40
C ASP A 6 -0.40 -2.96 -11.37
N GLN A 7 -1.37 -2.08 -11.63
CA GLN A 7 -1.19 -0.88 -12.47
C GLN A 7 -0.24 0.13 -11.81
N LYS A 8 -0.38 0.35 -10.49
CA LYS A 8 0.53 1.24 -9.76
C LYS A 8 1.93 0.63 -9.61
N TYR A 9 2.01 -0.68 -9.39
CA TYR A 9 3.28 -1.42 -9.39
C TYR A 9 4.06 -1.21 -10.69
N ILE A 10 3.42 -1.44 -11.84
CA ILE A 10 4.13 -1.37 -13.13
C ILE A 10 4.53 0.06 -13.49
N SER A 11 3.72 1.06 -13.09
CA SER A 11 4.04 2.48 -13.28
C SER A 11 5.30 2.90 -12.51
N ILE A 12 5.39 2.54 -11.22
CA ILE A 12 6.61 2.77 -10.40
C ILE A 12 7.78 1.98 -10.96
N PHE A 13 7.58 0.70 -11.28
CA PHE A 13 8.63 -0.16 -11.82
C PHE A 13 9.25 0.45 -13.09
N ASN A 14 8.43 0.84 -14.06
CA ASN A 14 8.91 1.42 -15.33
C ASN A 14 9.63 2.75 -15.14
N HIS A 15 9.14 3.59 -14.22
CA HIS A 15 9.78 4.86 -13.91
C HIS A 15 11.17 4.67 -13.30
N TYR A 16 11.28 3.87 -12.24
CA TYR A 16 12.55 3.64 -11.55
C TYR A 16 13.48 2.69 -12.30
N LYS A 17 12.97 1.88 -13.25
CA LYS A 17 13.80 0.99 -14.07
C LYS A 17 14.84 1.76 -14.87
N LYS A 18 14.51 2.95 -15.38
CA LYS A 18 15.43 3.80 -16.16
C LYS A 18 16.66 4.23 -15.34
N ASN A 19 16.47 4.53 -14.06
CA ASN A 19 17.52 5.12 -13.21
C ASN A 19 18.18 4.09 -12.27
N TYR A 20 17.48 3.03 -11.87
CA TYR A 20 17.90 2.13 -10.78
C TYR A 20 17.96 0.64 -11.18
N GLY A 21 17.66 0.29 -12.43
CA GLY A 21 17.83 -1.07 -12.97
C GLY A 21 17.16 -2.14 -12.10
N LYS A 22 17.96 -3.08 -11.54
CA LYS A 22 17.45 -4.18 -10.68
C LYS A 22 16.82 -3.68 -9.36
N LYS A 23 17.24 -2.54 -8.83
CA LYS A 23 16.71 -1.97 -7.57
C LYS A 23 15.28 -1.45 -7.74
N SER A 24 14.84 -1.15 -8.97
CA SER A 24 13.46 -0.69 -9.24
C SER A 24 12.41 -1.72 -8.83
N ILE A 25 12.78 -3.00 -8.82
CA ILE A 25 11.94 -4.11 -8.40
C ILE A 25 11.57 -3.97 -6.93
N THR A 26 12.60 -3.78 -6.09
CA THR A 26 12.43 -3.63 -4.64
C THR A 26 11.66 -2.36 -4.33
N ILE A 27 11.95 -1.26 -5.03
CA ILE A 27 11.24 0.02 -4.85
C ILE A 27 9.75 -0.12 -5.21
N ALA A 28 9.42 -0.77 -6.33
CA ALA A 28 8.03 -0.98 -6.73
C ALA A 28 7.28 -1.89 -5.75
N LEU A 29 7.93 -2.92 -5.21
CA LEU A 29 7.34 -3.80 -4.20
C LEU A 29 7.10 -3.04 -2.89
N LEU A 30 8.11 -2.31 -2.42
CA LEU A 30 8.01 -1.48 -1.22
C LEU A 30 6.86 -0.47 -1.35
N TYR A 31 6.76 0.21 -2.48
CA TYR A 31 5.68 1.15 -2.75
C TYR A 31 4.29 0.50 -2.64
N VAL A 32 4.07 -0.68 -3.24
CA VAL A 32 2.76 -1.33 -3.16
C VAL A 32 2.44 -1.79 -1.75
N CYS A 33 3.41 -2.35 -1.03
CA CYS A 33 3.22 -2.69 0.39
C CYS A 33 2.87 -1.45 1.22
N LEU A 34 3.60 -0.36 1.03
CA LEU A 34 3.37 0.90 1.75
C LEU A 34 1.97 1.46 1.42
N LEU A 35 1.55 1.42 0.15
CA LEU A 35 0.21 1.84 -0.26
C LEU A 35 -0.90 1.00 0.37
N GLU A 36 -0.76 -0.34 0.38
CA GLU A 36 -1.74 -1.22 1.04
C GLU A 36 -1.76 -1.00 2.56
N PHE A 37 -0.60 -0.78 3.20
CA PHE A 37 -0.51 -0.45 4.62
C PHE A 37 -1.22 0.86 4.94
N SER A 38 -0.97 1.92 4.18
CA SER A 38 -1.59 3.21 4.40
C SER A 38 -3.11 3.13 4.33
N PHE A 39 -3.65 2.38 3.37
CA PHE A 39 -5.10 2.19 3.23
C PHE A 39 -5.71 1.47 4.43
N ILE A 40 -5.08 0.39 4.87
CA ILE A 40 -5.58 -0.42 6.00
C ILE A 40 -5.42 0.32 7.31
N LEU A 41 -4.33 1.08 7.47
CA LEU A 41 -4.13 1.93 8.63
C LEU A 41 -5.21 3.00 8.71
N ALA A 42 -5.52 3.68 7.60
CA ALA A 42 -6.58 4.68 7.54
C ALA A 42 -7.96 4.09 7.85
N LEU A 43 -8.32 2.95 7.25
CA LEU A 43 -9.58 2.27 7.53
C LEU A 43 -9.65 1.77 8.98
N GLY A 44 -8.58 1.15 9.47
CA GLY A 44 -8.50 0.67 10.86
C GLY A 44 -8.61 1.82 11.86
N ALA A 45 -7.90 2.93 11.62
CA ALA A 45 -7.97 4.12 12.45
C ALA A 45 -9.38 4.73 12.46
N PHE A 46 -10.04 4.78 11.28
CA PHE A 46 -11.43 5.22 11.16
C PHE A 46 -12.37 4.37 12.02
N PHE A 47 -12.31 3.04 11.90
CA PHE A 47 -13.17 2.15 12.71
C PHE A 47 -12.86 2.24 14.20
N LYS A 48 -11.58 2.41 14.60
CA LYS A 48 -11.20 2.63 16.00
C LYS A 48 -11.82 3.92 16.55
N ALA A 49 -11.65 5.04 15.83
CA ALA A 49 -12.21 6.33 16.24
C ALA A 49 -13.73 6.28 16.33
N PHE A 50 -14.38 5.69 15.32
CA PHE A 50 -15.83 5.52 15.28
C PHE A 50 -16.35 4.64 16.43
N ALA A 51 -15.72 3.49 16.70
CA ALA A 51 -16.10 2.62 17.81
C ALA A 51 -15.95 3.31 19.17
N THR A 52 -14.92 4.15 19.31
CA THR A 52 -14.69 4.96 20.52
C THR A 52 -15.82 5.97 20.72
N GLN A 53 -16.24 6.67 19.66
CA GLN A 53 -17.39 7.57 19.71
C GLN A 53 -18.70 6.86 20.06
N MET A 54 -18.89 5.63 19.60
CA MET A 54 -20.04 4.80 19.96
C MET A 54 -19.97 4.17 21.36
N LYS A 55 -18.98 4.54 22.19
CA LYS A 55 -18.73 3.96 23.53
C LYS A 55 -18.55 2.44 23.52
N MET A 56 -18.13 1.86 22.39
CA MET A 56 -17.86 0.45 22.26
C MET A 56 -16.43 0.16 22.71
N VAL A 57 -16.26 -0.45 23.89
CA VAL A 57 -14.94 -0.84 24.43
C VAL A 57 -14.43 -2.13 23.78
N ILE A 58 -14.34 -2.14 22.45
CA ILE A 58 -13.97 -3.34 21.69
C ILE A 58 -12.45 -3.40 21.47
N LEU A 59 -11.81 -2.26 21.22
CA LEU A 59 -10.45 -2.23 20.67
C LEU A 59 -9.50 -1.34 21.48
N SER A 60 -8.71 -1.95 22.36
CA SER A 60 -7.60 -1.27 23.04
C SER A 60 -6.46 -0.97 22.05
N ASN A 61 -5.67 0.07 22.33
CA ASN A 61 -4.55 0.51 21.49
C ASN A 61 -3.57 -0.63 21.18
N THR A 62 -3.22 -1.46 22.18
CA THR A 62 -2.32 -2.61 21.99
C THR A 62 -2.90 -3.63 21.01
N LYS A 63 -4.20 -3.94 21.13
CA LYS A 63 -4.89 -4.89 20.24
C LYS A 63 -4.92 -4.38 18.81
N PHE A 64 -5.15 -3.08 18.61
CA PHE A 64 -5.11 -2.44 17.29
C PHE A 64 -3.76 -2.65 16.59
N TRP A 65 -2.66 -2.30 17.26
CA TRP A 65 -1.32 -2.42 16.67
C TRP A 65 -0.93 -3.88 16.42
N VAL A 66 -1.33 -4.82 17.28
CA VAL A 66 -1.10 -6.26 17.06
C VAL A 66 -1.84 -6.76 15.82
N ILE A 67 -3.13 -6.42 15.67
CA ILE A 67 -3.92 -6.80 14.48
C ILE A 67 -3.33 -6.16 13.22
N PHE A 68 -2.98 -4.87 13.30
CA PHE A 68 -2.35 -4.16 12.19
C PHE A 68 -1.02 -4.80 11.77
N ALA A 69 -0.16 -5.16 12.73
CA ALA A 69 1.11 -5.82 12.45
C ALA A 69 0.91 -7.20 11.78
N LEU A 70 -0.07 -7.99 12.23
CA LEU A 70 -0.39 -9.29 11.64
C LEU A 70 -0.84 -9.13 10.18
N ILE A 71 -1.74 -8.18 9.92
CA ILE A 71 -2.20 -7.86 8.55
C ILE A 71 -1.04 -7.34 7.70
N ALA A 72 -0.16 -6.52 8.27
CA ALA A 72 0.99 -5.97 7.57
C ALA A 72 1.95 -7.09 7.09
N VAL A 73 2.24 -8.05 7.97
CA VAL A 73 3.05 -9.22 7.62
C VAL A 73 2.38 -10.02 6.49
N PHE A 74 1.08 -10.30 6.61
CA PHE A 74 0.32 -11.02 5.58
C PHE A 74 0.40 -10.34 4.21
N ILE A 75 0.29 -9.01 4.18
CA ILE A 75 0.36 -8.20 2.95
C ILE A 75 1.74 -8.26 2.31
N VAL A 76 2.80 -8.18 3.10
CA VAL A 76 4.18 -8.29 2.58
C VAL A 76 4.37 -9.63 1.91
N PHE A 77 3.98 -10.72 2.57
CA PHE A 77 4.05 -12.06 2.01
C PHE A 77 3.20 -12.19 0.73
N LYS A 78 1.95 -11.72 0.75
CA LYS A 78 1.05 -11.72 -0.41
C LYS A 78 1.68 -11.00 -1.60
N ASN A 79 2.19 -9.79 -1.39
CA ASN A 79 2.75 -8.96 -2.46
C ASN A 79 4.07 -9.52 -2.97
N TRP A 80 4.91 -10.04 -2.09
CA TRP A 80 6.15 -10.71 -2.48
C TRP A 80 5.88 -11.92 -3.38
N MET A 81 4.93 -12.78 -3.01
CA MET A 81 4.53 -13.93 -3.80
C MET A 81 3.92 -13.53 -5.16
N ARG A 82 3.08 -12.48 -5.16
CA ARG A 82 2.35 -12.01 -6.35
C ARG A 82 3.25 -11.40 -7.41
N TYR A 83 4.24 -10.59 -7.03
CA TYR A 83 5.09 -9.85 -7.97
C TYR A 83 6.36 -10.59 -8.39
N ASN A 84 6.23 -11.91 -8.54
CA ASN A 84 7.27 -12.79 -9.07
C ASN A 84 7.60 -12.50 -10.54
N GLY A 85 8.77 -12.96 -11.00
CA GLY A 85 9.31 -12.65 -12.33
C GLY A 85 8.35 -12.94 -13.49
N LYS A 86 7.62 -14.06 -13.43
CA LYS A 86 6.63 -14.45 -14.45
C LYS A 86 5.48 -13.45 -14.57
N LYS A 87 4.90 -13.03 -13.44
CA LYS A 87 3.77 -12.08 -13.42
C LYS A 87 4.22 -10.66 -13.81
N ARG A 88 5.44 -10.27 -13.44
CA ARG A 88 6.04 -8.99 -13.86
C ARG A 88 6.21 -8.90 -15.38
N SER A 89 6.70 -9.96 -16.02
CA SER A 89 6.86 -9.99 -17.47
C SER A 89 5.52 -9.75 -18.17
N ILE A 90 4.46 -10.45 -17.74
CA ILE A 90 3.10 -10.30 -18.27
C ILE A 90 2.56 -8.88 -18.07
N LEU A 91 2.81 -8.27 -16.90
CA LEU A 91 2.39 -6.91 -16.58
C LEU A 91 3.11 -5.85 -17.41
N ASN A 92 4.39 -6.05 -17.70
CA ASN A 92 5.19 -5.15 -18.53
C ASN A 92 4.75 -5.17 -19.99
N THR A 93 4.33 -6.34 -20.52
CA THR A 93 3.79 -6.42 -21.88
C THR A 93 2.40 -5.80 -21.99
N LYS A 94 1.64 -5.75 -20.89
CA LYS A 94 0.29 -5.16 -20.83
C LYS A 94 0.28 -3.70 -20.39
N SER A 95 1.41 -3.10 -20.05
CA SER A 95 1.43 -1.71 -19.59
C SER A 95 1.25 -0.75 -20.76
N ILE A 96 0.07 -0.16 -20.87
CA ILE A 96 -0.15 1.04 -21.68
C ILE A 96 0.63 2.18 -21.01
N HIS A 97 1.38 2.94 -21.81
CA HIS A 97 2.33 3.95 -21.35
C HIS A 97 1.60 5.20 -20.82
N ASN A 98 0.90 5.09 -19.69
CA ASN A 98 0.23 6.22 -19.06
C ASN A 98 1.23 7.02 -18.25
N THR A 99 1.41 8.28 -18.64
CA THR A 99 2.21 9.30 -17.95
C THR A 99 1.49 9.75 -16.67
N HIS A 100 1.32 8.83 -15.71
CA HIS A 100 0.92 9.24 -14.37
C HIS A 100 2.08 9.99 -13.72
N SER A 101 1.81 11.17 -13.20
CA SER A 101 2.81 11.97 -12.49
C SER A 101 3.28 11.20 -11.26
N LEU A 102 4.60 11.01 -11.14
CA LEU A 102 5.22 10.28 -10.03
C LEU A 102 4.83 10.87 -8.67
N SER A 103 4.72 12.20 -8.62
CA SER A 103 4.31 12.95 -7.44
C SER A 103 2.92 12.51 -6.94
N LEU A 104 1.95 12.32 -7.86
CA LEU A 104 0.60 11.88 -7.49
C LEU A 104 0.60 10.45 -6.92
N LEU A 105 1.46 9.57 -7.44
CA LEU A 105 1.57 8.20 -6.93
C LEU A 105 2.07 8.17 -5.49
N TRP A 106 3.10 8.93 -5.16
CA TRP A 106 3.62 9.00 -3.78
C TRP A 106 2.72 9.80 -2.83
N LEU A 107 1.96 10.76 -3.34
CA LEU A 107 1.02 11.52 -2.52
C LEU A 107 -0.10 10.63 -1.94
N MET A 108 -0.50 9.58 -2.65
CA MET A 108 -1.58 8.68 -2.24
C MET A 108 -1.32 7.95 -0.90
N PRO A 109 -0.21 7.19 -0.74
CA PRO A 109 0.10 6.56 0.54
C PRO A 109 0.34 7.57 1.67
N ILE A 110 0.95 8.72 1.36
CA ILE A 110 1.23 9.78 2.34
C ILE A 110 -0.08 10.38 2.85
N GLY A 111 -1.02 10.72 1.96
CA GLY A 111 -2.33 11.26 2.32
C GLY A 111 -3.10 10.32 3.24
N CYS A 112 -3.11 9.02 2.93
CA CYS A 112 -3.73 8.01 3.79
C CYS A 112 -3.07 7.92 5.18
N ILE A 113 -1.74 8.02 5.28
CA ILE A 113 -1.05 8.02 6.57
C ILE A 113 -1.41 9.25 7.39
N VAL A 114 -1.43 10.44 6.78
CA VAL A 114 -1.80 11.69 7.46
C VAL A 114 -3.23 11.59 8.02
N ILE A 115 -4.19 11.13 7.20
CA ILE A 115 -5.57 10.91 7.64
C ILE A 115 -5.63 9.92 8.79
N ALA A 116 -4.88 8.81 8.72
CA ALA A 116 -4.84 7.81 9.78
C ALA A 116 -4.30 8.38 11.09
N CYS A 117 -3.23 9.19 11.04
CA CYS A 117 -2.67 9.84 12.22
C CYS A 117 -3.67 10.78 12.88
N ILE A 118 -4.40 11.58 12.09
CA ILE A 118 -5.44 12.48 12.61
C ILE A 118 -6.55 11.67 13.30
N LEU A 119 -7.01 10.57 12.68
CA LEU A 119 -8.06 9.73 13.24
C LEU A 119 -7.62 8.96 14.50
N LEU A 120 -6.35 8.59 14.61
CA LEU A 120 -5.83 7.90 15.80
C LEU A 120 -5.71 8.81 17.04
N GLN A 121 -5.65 10.12 16.84
CA GLN A 121 -5.61 11.12 17.92
C GLN A 121 -6.99 11.38 18.56
N VAL A 122 -8.07 11.05 17.84
CA VAL A 122 -9.46 11.13 18.32
C VAL A 122 -9.78 9.95 19.23
#